data_AF-A0A522J248-F1
#
_entry.id   AF-A0A522J248-F1
#
_cell.length_a   1.000
_cell.length_b   1.000
_cell.length_c   1.000
_cell.angle_alpha   90.00
_cell.angle_beta   90.00
_cell.angle_gamma   90.00
#
_symmetry.space_group_name_H-M   'P 1'
#
loop_
_entity.id
_entity.type
_entity.pdbx_description
1 polymer ?
#
loop_
_entity_poly.entity_id
_entity_poly.type
_entity_poly.pdbx_seq_one_letter_code
_entity_poly.pdbx_strand_id
1 'polypeptide(L)'
;MNTTTDTRTVAVDAIQTARQRTIRNGLFAVLVGLVGGFGLVFSMLGGISLSPLPVFFQLDFPGTPAGWKAVHLGMLMNGLMAIIIGLAMRRFALTPRKAACVSWGTIIAVWGNFAFYFFGLFAHNHGLTLGGNRTGPGNFAGALAFAPALLGAVTLFIAIFILAFSPFRSSSTQGD
;
A
#
# COMPACT_ATOMS: atom_id res chain seq x y z
N MET A 1 -42.55 7.16 -10.03
CA MET A 1 -41.09 7.24 -10.32
C MET A 1 -40.39 6.41 -9.26
N ASN A 2 -39.64 5.38 -9.66
CA ASN A 2 -39.37 4.17 -8.87
C ASN A 2 -38.13 4.34 -7.95
N THR A 3 -38.34 4.78 -6.71
CA THR A 3 -37.29 5.08 -5.70
C THR A 3 -36.37 3.89 -5.38
N THR A 4 -36.85 2.67 -5.58
CA THR A 4 -36.14 1.41 -5.27
C THR A 4 -35.07 1.07 -6.30
N THR A 5 -35.29 1.41 -7.58
CA THR A 5 -34.32 1.17 -8.67
C THR A 5 -33.10 2.08 -8.53
N ASP A 6 -33.31 3.32 -8.06
CA ASP A 6 -32.25 4.31 -7.86
C ASP A 6 -31.27 3.89 -6.75
N THR A 7 -31.82 3.46 -5.60
CA THR A 7 -31.01 3.07 -4.42
C THR A 7 -30.07 1.89 -4.71
N ARG A 8 -30.52 0.90 -5.49
CA ARG A 8 -29.69 -0.27 -5.85
C ARG A 8 -28.55 0.11 -6.77
N THR A 9 -28.79 0.98 -7.74
CA THR A 9 -27.79 1.48 -8.69
C THR A 9 -26.70 2.26 -7.94
N VAL A 10 -27.10 3.21 -7.08
CA VAL A 10 -26.18 3.98 -6.25
C VAL A 10 -25.28 3.08 -5.38
N ALA A 11 -25.85 2.01 -4.81
CA ALA A 11 -25.08 1.08 -3.99
C ALA A 11 -24.04 0.28 -4.80
N VAL A 12 -24.39 -0.16 -6.01
CA VAL A 12 -23.47 -0.87 -6.92
C VAL A 12 -22.33 0.05 -7.34
N ASP A 13 -22.64 1.29 -7.70
CA ASP A 13 -21.66 2.29 -8.13
C ASP A 13 -20.67 2.64 -7.02
N ALA A 14 -21.16 2.78 -5.78
CA ALA A 14 -20.31 3.03 -4.61
C ALA A 14 -19.32 1.89 -4.36
N ILE A 15 -19.76 0.63 -4.49
CA ILE A 15 -18.89 -0.55 -4.32
C ILE A 15 -17.86 -0.61 -5.46
N GLN A 16 -18.29 -0.35 -6.69
CA GLN A 16 -17.39 -0.33 -7.85
C GLN A 16 -16.33 0.77 -7.73
N THR A 17 -16.72 1.96 -7.28
CA THR A 17 -15.82 3.08 -7.01
C THR A 17 -14.78 2.72 -5.95
N ALA A 18 -15.21 2.10 -4.85
CA ALA A 18 -14.30 1.64 -3.79
C ALA A 18 -13.25 0.64 -4.34
N ARG A 19 -13.69 -0.31 -5.18
CA ARG A 19 -12.79 -1.29 -5.81
C ARG A 19 -11.77 -0.64 -6.74
N GLN A 20 -12.23 0.19 -7.68
CA GLN A 20 -11.37 0.88 -8.64
C GLN A 20 -10.34 1.76 -7.92
N ARG A 21 -10.76 2.46 -6.86
CA ARG A 21 -9.87 3.28 -6.04
C ARG A 21 -8.78 2.44 -5.38
N THR A 22 -9.12 1.28 -4.81
CA THR A 22 -8.13 0.37 -4.20
C THR A 22 -7.14 -0.13 -5.24
N ILE A 23 -7.62 -0.59 -6.40
CA ILE A 23 -6.76 -1.09 -7.49
C ILE A 23 -5.83 0.01 -7.99
N ARG A 24 -6.34 1.22 -8.21
CA ARG A 24 -5.54 2.36 -8.70
C ARG A 24 -4.42 2.73 -7.72
N ASN A 25 -4.71 2.74 -6.41
CA ASN A 25 -3.68 2.95 -5.40
C ASN A 25 -2.66 1.81 -5.36
N GLY A 26 -3.09 0.57 -5.56
CA GLY A 26 -2.19 -0.57 -5.70
C GLY A 26 -1.24 -0.43 -6.89
N LEU A 27 -1.74 0.04 -8.04
CA LEU A 27 -0.90 0.34 -9.21
C LEU A 27 0.09 1.47 -8.93
N PHE A 28 -0.33 2.55 -8.27
CA PHE A 28 0.60 3.62 -7.86
C PHE A 28 1.67 3.11 -6.88
N ALA A 29 1.31 2.22 -5.95
CA ALA A 29 2.28 1.60 -5.06
C ALA A 29 3.29 0.71 -5.81
N VAL A 30 2.84 -0.05 -6.82
CA VAL A 30 3.75 -0.80 -7.70
C VAL A 30 4.71 0.15 -8.42
N LEU A 31 4.22 1.28 -8.96
CA LEU A 31 5.07 2.29 -9.59
C LEU A 31 6.11 2.85 -8.63
N VAL A 32 5.73 3.17 -7.39
CA VAL A 32 6.67 3.58 -6.33
C VAL A 32 7.68 2.48 -6.04
N GLY A 33 7.26 1.20 -6.00
CA GLY A 33 8.15 0.06 -5.86
C GLY A 33 9.18 -0.01 -6.98
N LEU A 34 8.77 0.17 -8.24
CA LEU A 34 9.68 0.19 -9.39
C LEU A 34 10.69 1.34 -9.28
N VAL A 35 10.26 2.54 -8.87
CA VAL A 35 11.16 3.67 -8.58
C VAL A 35 12.14 3.32 -7.45
N GLY A 36 11.67 2.66 -6.38
CA GLY A 36 12.52 2.15 -5.31
C GLY A 36 13.58 1.14 -5.78
N GLY A 37 13.31 0.41 -6.88
CA GLY A 37 14.26 -0.49 -7.52
C GLY A 37 15.46 0.25 -8.12
N PHE A 38 15.23 1.44 -8.71
CA PHE A 38 16.33 2.30 -9.14
C PHE A 38 17.14 2.79 -7.95
N GLY A 39 16.49 3.20 -6.86
CA GLY A 39 17.19 3.58 -5.63
C GLY A 39 18.07 2.44 -5.08
N LEU A 40 17.59 1.20 -5.14
CA LEU A 40 18.38 0.02 -4.79
C LEU A 40 19.63 -0.11 -5.68
N VAL A 41 19.46 -0.08 -7.00
CA VAL A 41 20.57 -0.18 -7.95
C VAL A 41 21.60 0.93 -7.72
N PHE A 42 21.15 2.18 -7.58
CA PHE A 42 22.06 3.31 -7.37
C PHE A 42 22.82 3.21 -6.04
N SER A 43 22.16 2.75 -4.97
CA SER A 43 22.82 2.52 -3.68
C SER A 43 23.86 1.39 -3.72
N MET A 44 23.67 0.38 -4.58
CA MET A 44 24.62 -0.72 -4.74
C MET A 44 25.82 -0.34 -5.62
N LEU A 45 25.59 0.53 -6.62
CA LEU A 45 26.64 1.02 -7.52
C LEU A 45 27.47 2.15 -6.92
N GLY A 46 27.01 2.78 -5.83
CA GLY A 46 27.65 3.97 -5.26
C GLY A 46 27.53 5.21 -6.15
N GLY A 47 26.46 5.28 -6.95
CA GLY A 47 26.24 6.36 -7.91
C GLY A 47 25.08 6.10 -8.86
N ILE A 48 24.72 7.14 -9.63
CA ILE A 48 23.64 7.06 -10.63
C ILE A 48 24.24 6.63 -11.96
N SER A 49 23.78 5.49 -12.49
CA SER A 49 24.20 4.94 -13.77
C SER A 49 23.05 4.94 -14.78
N LEU A 50 23.31 5.37 -16.02
CA LEU A 50 22.34 5.37 -17.13
C LEU A 50 22.65 4.29 -18.18
N SER A 51 23.15 3.14 -17.75
CA SER A 51 23.43 1.99 -18.63
C SER A 51 22.22 1.65 -19.54
N PRO A 52 22.43 1.38 -20.85
CA PRO A 52 23.71 1.16 -21.53
C PRO A 52 24.43 2.44 -21.99
N LEU A 53 23.92 3.64 -21.68
CA LEU A 53 24.65 4.87 -21.96
C LEU A 53 25.87 4.97 -21.03
N PRO A 54 27.04 5.38 -21.52
CA PRO A 54 28.28 5.50 -20.73
C PRO A 54 28.26 6.76 -19.85
N VAL A 55 27.18 6.98 -19.10
CA VAL A 55 26.99 8.11 -18.21
C VAL A 55 26.88 7.58 -16.78
N PHE A 56 27.86 7.94 -15.96
CA PHE A 56 27.91 7.59 -14.55
C PHE A 56 28.19 8.84 -13.72
N PHE A 57 27.32 9.10 -12.74
CA PHE A 57 27.49 10.17 -11.77
C PHE A 57 27.85 9.53 -10.43
N GLN A 58 29.11 9.71 -10.02
CA GLN A 58 29.60 9.27 -8.71
C GLN A 58 29.09 10.25 -7.64
N LEU A 59 28.00 9.88 -6.98
CA LEU A 59 27.35 10.65 -5.94
C LEU A 59 26.99 9.70 -4.80
N ASP A 60 27.24 10.14 -3.56
CA ASP A 60 26.79 9.41 -2.38
C ASP A 60 25.25 9.36 -2.34
N PHE A 61 24.69 8.24 -2.77
CA PHE A 61 23.26 8.05 -2.84
C PHE A 61 22.71 7.74 -1.43
N PRO A 62 21.70 8.49 -0.95
CA PRO A 62 21.25 8.37 0.44
C PRO A 62 20.59 7.02 0.72
N GLY A 63 20.70 6.57 1.97
CA GLY A 63 20.13 5.31 2.44
C GLY A 63 21.05 4.11 2.22
N THR A 64 20.55 2.91 2.51
CA THR A 64 21.32 1.67 2.40
C THR A 64 20.69 0.72 1.38
N PRO A 65 21.46 -0.20 0.78
CA PRO A 65 20.91 -1.24 -0.08
C PRO A 65 19.81 -2.05 0.59
N ALA A 66 19.94 -2.34 1.89
CA ALA A 66 18.91 -3.02 2.66
C ALA A 66 17.62 -2.18 2.78
N GLY A 67 17.74 -0.88 3.07
CA GLY A 67 16.60 0.04 3.15
C GLY A 67 15.89 0.20 1.80
N TRP A 68 16.63 0.40 0.72
CA TRP A 68 16.05 0.47 -0.62
C TRP A 68 15.42 -0.83 -1.08
N LYS A 69 16.00 -1.98 -0.73
CA LYS A 69 15.37 -3.29 -0.95
C LYS A 69 14.04 -3.40 -0.22
N ALA A 70 13.94 -2.88 1.00
CA ALA A 70 12.70 -2.84 1.76
C ALA A 70 11.64 -1.94 1.10
N VAL A 71 12.03 -0.75 0.62
CA VAL A 71 11.13 0.14 -0.15
C VAL A 71 10.66 -0.55 -1.43
N HIS A 72 11.58 -1.10 -2.22
CA HIS A 72 11.28 -1.77 -3.49
C HIS A 72 10.31 -2.92 -3.30
N LEU A 73 10.71 -3.94 -2.54
CA LEU A 73 9.92 -5.15 -2.36
C LEU A 73 8.65 -4.88 -1.55
N GLY A 74 8.75 -4.07 -0.50
CA GLY A 74 7.63 -3.70 0.35
C GLY A 74 6.51 -3.03 -0.45
N MET A 75 6.84 -2.09 -1.34
CA MET A 75 5.85 -1.40 -2.16
C MET A 75 5.29 -2.27 -3.28
N LEU A 76 6.10 -3.15 -3.89
CA LEU A 76 5.59 -4.14 -4.84
C LEU A 76 4.56 -5.08 -4.18
N MET A 77 4.87 -5.60 -3.00
CA MET A 77 3.98 -6.53 -2.29
C MET A 77 2.71 -5.82 -1.78
N ASN A 78 2.82 -4.61 -1.23
CA ASN A 78 1.67 -3.83 -0.80
C ASN A 78 0.78 -3.42 -1.98
N GLY A 79 1.39 -3.04 -3.10
CA GLY A 79 0.66 -2.72 -4.34
C GLY A 79 -0.10 -3.91 -4.88
N LEU A 80 0.56 -5.07 -4.97
CA LEU A 80 -0.07 -6.32 -5.39
C LEU A 80 -1.21 -6.74 -4.45
N MET A 81 -1.01 -6.65 -3.14
CA MET A 81 -2.05 -6.89 -2.15
C MET A 81 -3.27 -6.00 -2.37
N ALA A 82 -3.09 -4.70 -2.59
CA ALA A 82 -4.20 -3.79 -2.82
C ALA A 82 -4.96 -4.10 -4.12
N ILE A 83 -4.24 -4.46 -5.19
CA ILE A 83 -4.85 -4.93 -6.45
C ILE A 83 -5.68 -6.18 -6.21
N ILE A 84 -5.10 -7.19 -5.54
CA ILE A 84 -5.77 -8.45 -5.22
C ILE A 84 -7.02 -8.20 -4.38
N ILE A 85 -6.95 -7.38 -3.34
CA ILE A 85 -8.09 -7.01 -2.49
C ILE A 85 -9.19 -6.34 -3.32
N GLY A 86 -8.85 -5.34 -4.13
CA GLY A 86 -9.83 -4.64 -4.97
C GLY A 86 -10.50 -5.54 -6.02
N LEU A 87 -9.77 -6.52 -6.55
CA LEU A 87 -10.31 -7.55 -7.43
C LEU A 87 -11.19 -8.55 -6.65
N ALA A 88 -10.75 -8.99 -5.48
CA ALA A 88 -11.45 -9.96 -4.63
C ALA A 88 -12.78 -9.44 -4.09
N MET A 89 -12.88 -8.14 -3.77
CA MET A 89 -14.11 -7.48 -3.32
C MET A 89 -15.34 -7.79 -4.20
N ARG A 90 -15.16 -8.08 -5.50
CA ARG A 90 -16.25 -8.46 -6.42
C ARG A 90 -16.93 -9.78 -6.09
N ARG A 91 -16.21 -10.67 -5.39
CA ARG A 91 -16.65 -12.01 -5.03
C ARG A 91 -17.45 -12.01 -3.73
N PHE A 92 -17.40 -10.93 -2.96
CA PHE A 92 -18.08 -10.80 -1.67
C PHE A 92 -19.37 -9.98 -1.80
N ALA A 93 -20.39 -10.35 -1.03
CA ALA A 93 -21.62 -9.57 -0.88
C ALA A 93 -21.41 -8.46 0.16
N LEU A 94 -20.77 -7.37 -0.27
CA LEU A 94 -20.48 -6.21 0.58
C LEU A 94 -21.56 -5.15 0.49
N THR A 95 -21.83 -4.47 1.61
CA THR A 95 -22.55 -3.20 1.61
C THR A 95 -21.61 -2.06 1.19
N PRO A 96 -22.12 -0.92 0.71
CA PRO A 96 -21.29 0.24 0.36
C PRO A 96 -20.34 0.68 1.48
N ARG A 97 -20.82 0.67 2.74
CA ARG A 97 -20.01 1.01 3.91
C ARG A 97 -18.86 0.03 4.14
N LYS A 98 -19.12 -1.29 4.06
CA LYS A 98 -18.08 -2.31 4.19
C LYS A 98 -17.06 -2.20 3.06
N ALA A 99 -17.51 -1.99 1.83
CA ALA A 99 -16.62 -1.81 0.68
C ALA A 99 -15.73 -0.55 0.83
N ALA A 100 -16.30 0.57 1.30
CA ALA A 100 -15.55 1.78 1.57
C ALA A 100 -14.51 1.60 2.69
N CYS A 101 -14.87 0.87 3.76
CA CYS A 101 -13.97 0.57 4.86
C CYS A 101 -12.79 -0.32 4.42
N VAL A 102 -13.07 -1.39 3.67
CA VAL A 102 -12.02 -2.24 3.07
C VAL A 102 -11.11 -1.41 2.17
N SER A 103 -11.69 -0.59 1.28
CA SER A 103 -10.92 0.24 0.36
C SER A 103 -10.01 1.23 1.08
N TRP A 104 -10.55 2.04 1.99
CA TRP A 104 -9.74 3.03 2.72
C TRP A 104 -8.74 2.37 3.66
N GLY A 105 -9.11 1.28 4.34
CA GLY A 105 -8.19 0.58 5.22
C GLY A 105 -6.99 0.00 4.46
N THR A 106 -7.22 -0.59 3.28
CA THR A 106 -6.14 -1.02 2.40
C THR A 106 -5.28 0.15 1.90
N ILE A 107 -5.88 1.28 1.50
CA ILE A 107 -5.14 2.45 1.01
C ILE A 107 -4.25 3.06 2.11
N ILE A 108 -4.80 3.22 3.32
CA ILE A 108 -4.06 3.74 4.48
C ILE A 108 -2.90 2.80 4.80
N ALA A 109 -3.10 1.48 4.72
CA ALA A 109 -2.05 0.50 4.92
C ALA A 109 -0.93 0.59 3.90
N VAL A 110 -1.27 0.70 2.61
CA VAL A 110 -0.28 0.84 1.52
C VAL A 110 0.62 2.05 1.75
N TRP A 111 0.03 3.22 2.01
CA TRP A 111 0.80 4.46 2.16
C TRP A 111 1.43 4.61 3.55
N GLY A 112 0.84 4.01 4.59
CA GLY A 112 1.46 3.89 5.90
C GLY A 112 2.72 3.01 5.86
N ASN A 113 2.66 1.90 5.14
CA ASN A 113 3.82 1.03 4.90
C ASN A 113 4.87 1.72 4.02
N PHE A 114 4.47 2.50 3.02
CA PHE A 114 5.39 3.35 2.27
C PHE A 114 6.17 4.29 3.19
N ALA A 115 5.47 5.03 4.06
CA ALA A 115 6.10 5.92 5.02
C ALA A 115 7.08 5.17 5.93
N PHE A 116 6.69 3.98 6.41
CA PHE A 116 7.56 3.13 7.21
C PHE A 116 8.85 2.74 6.49
N TYR A 117 8.76 2.24 5.26
CA TYR A 117 9.94 1.86 4.50
C TYR A 117 10.80 3.08 4.15
N PHE A 118 10.18 4.15 3.67
CA PHE A 118 10.90 5.32 3.16
C PHE A 118 11.56 6.13 4.27
N PHE A 119 10.84 6.48 5.34
CA PHE A 119 11.45 7.18 6.47
C PHE A 119 12.36 6.25 7.29
N GLY A 120 12.13 4.94 7.23
CA GLY A 120 13.02 3.91 7.76
C GLY A 120 14.44 3.95 7.19
N LEU A 121 14.65 4.52 6.00
CA LEU A 121 16.00 4.76 5.45
C LEU A 121 16.82 5.72 6.32
N PHE A 122 16.15 6.65 7.02
CA PHE A 122 16.77 7.73 7.78
C PHE A 122 16.58 7.57 9.30
N ALA A 123 15.90 6.50 9.73
CA ALA A 123 15.59 6.24 11.12
C ALA A 123 16.63 5.31 11.75
N HIS A 124 17.35 5.80 12.77
CA HIS A 124 18.33 4.99 13.51
C HIS A 124 17.68 3.79 14.21
N ASN A 125 16.42 3.94 14.64
CA ASN A 125 15.65 2.91 15.31
C ASN A 125 14.80 2.04 14.35
N HIS A 126 15.07 2.15 13.04
CA HIS A 126 14.33 1.57 11.92
C HIS A 126 12.81 1.87 11.90
N GLY A 127 12.36 2.92 12.59
CA GLY A 127 10.94 3.27 12.64
C GLY A 127 10.08 2.28 13.41
N LEU A 128 10.68 1.43 14.25
CA LEU A 128 9.96 0.37 14.98
C LEU A 128 9.24 0.89 16.23
N THR A 129 9.63 2.06 16.73
CA THR A 129 9.11 2.70 17.95
C THR A 129 9.19 4.22 17.82
N LEU A 130 8.41 4.97 18.61
CA LEU A 130 8.57 6.43 18.72
C LEU A 130 9.88 6.82 19.41
N GLY A 131 10.24 6.09 20.47
CA GLY A 131 11.49 6.28 21.20
C GLY A 131 12.65 5.43 20.67
N GLY A 132 13.78 5.50 21.36
CA GLY A 132 14.92 4.62 21.10
C GLY A 132 14.59 3.15 21.37
N ASN A 133 15.31 2.26 20.70
CA ASN A 133 15.22 0.81 20.88
C ASN A 133 16.60 0.15 20.65
N ARG A 134 16.63 -1.19 20.62
CA ARG A 134 17.88 -1.97 20.46
C ARG A 134 18.70 -1.63 19.21
N THR A 135 18.08 -1.03 18.20
CA THR A 135 18.71 -0.73 16.90
C THR A 135 19.24 0.70 16.83
N GLY A 136 18.77 1.59 17.71
CA GLY A 136 19.25 2.96 17.77
C GLY A 136 18.31 3.92 18.52
N PRO A 137 18.74 5.17 18.71
CA PRO A 137 17.92 6.22 19.33
C PRO A 137 16.73 6.61 18.45
N GLY A 138 15.68 7.14 19.07
CA GLY A 138 14.54 7.69 18.33
C GLY A 138 14.88 9.01 17.65
N ASN A 139 14.30 9.25 16.48
CA ASN A 139 14.38 10.53 15.77
C ASN A 139 13.06 10.82 15.05
N PHE A 140 12.95 12.02 14.48
CA PHE A 140 11.72 12.43 13.78
C PHE A 140 11.37 11.53 12.58
N ALA A 141 12.38 11.07 11.82
CA ALA A 141 12.17 10.09 10.75
C ALA A 141 11.59 8.78 11.28
N GLY A 142 12.06 8.28 12.42
CA GLY A 142 11.50 7.10 13.09
C GLY A 142 10.04 7.28 13.50
N ALA A 143 9.65 8.47 13.97
CA ALA A 143 8.26 8.77 14.29
C ALA A 143 7.35 8.81 13.03
N LEU A 144 7.84 9.42 11.94
CA LEU A 144 7.15 9.43 10.64
C LEU A 144 7.08 8.06 9.97
N ALA A 145 8.01 7.15 10.28
CA ALA A 145 7.93 5.76 9.87
C ALA A 145 6.89 5.01 10.72
N PHE A 146 6.97 5.12 12.05
CA PHE A 146 6.19 4.31 12.98
C PHE A 146 4.69 4.61 12.95
N ALA A 147 4.29 5.87 13.13
CA ALA A 147 2.88 6.21 13.37
C ALA A 147 1.98 5.88 12.16
N PRO A 148 2.37 6.21 10.90
CA PRO A 148 1.59 5.82 9.72
C PRO A 148 1.56 4.30 9.51
N ALA A 149 2.65 3.58 9.78
CA ALA A 149 2.65 2.11 9.68
C ALA A 149 1.70 1.50 10.70
N LEU A 150 1.69 1.99 11.94
CA LEU A 150 0.80 1.47 12.98
C LEU A 150 -0.67 1.67 12.58
N LEU A 151 -1.03 2.87 12.12
CA LEU A 151 -2.37 3.16 11.61
C LEU A 151 -2.71 2.26 10.40
N GLY A 152 -1.76 2.09 9.49
CA GLY A 152 -1.86 1.20 8.35
C GLY A 152 -2.12 -0.25 8.75
N ALA A 153 -1.36 -0.78 9.70
CA ALA A 153 -1.52 -2.14 10.20
C ALA A 153 -2.93 -2.35 10.80
N VAL A 154 -3.37 -1.47 11.71
CA VAL A 154 -4.69 -1.56 12.34
C VAL A 154 -5.81 -1.51 11.29
N THR A 155 -5.73 -0.57 10.35
CA THR A 155 -6.77 -0.41 9.33
C THR A 155 -6.80 -1.57 8.31
N LEU A 156 -5.65 -2.15 7.97
CA LEU A 156 -5.58 -3.36 7.15
C LEU A 156 -6.17 -4.57 7.87
N PHE A 157 -5.86 -4.75 9.16
CA PHE A 157 -6.45 -5.81 9.98
C PHE A 157 -7.98 -5.74 9.93
N ILE A 158 -8.55 -4.54 10.08
CA ILE A 158 -10.00 -4.32 9.96
C ILE A 158 -10.50 -4.65 8.55
N ALA A 159 -9.81 -4.21 7.50
CA ALA A 159 -10.20 -4.49 6.12
C ALA A 159 -10.23 -5.99 5.81
N ILE A 160 -9.19 -6.73 6.22
CA ILE A 160 -9.11 -8.17 6.04
C ILE A 160 -10.14 -8.89 6.89
N PHE A 161 -10.35 -8.45 8.13
CA PHE A 161 -11.40 -9.00 9.00
C PHE A 161 -12.78 -8.86 8.34
N ILE A 162 -13.12 -7.68 7.80
CA ILE A 162 -14.39 -7.48 7.09
C ILE A 162 -14.53 -8.45 5.92
N LEU A 163 -13.49 -8.65 5.11
CA LEU A 163 -13.54 -9.59 3.98
C LEU A 163 -13.66 -11.04 4.42
N ALA A 164 -12.88 -11.46 5.42
CA ALA A 164 -12.87 -12.82 5.94
C ALA A 164 -14.23 -13.25 6.48
N PHE A 165 -14.98 -12.32 7.09
CA PHE A 165 -16.31 -12.57 7.64
C PHE A 165 -17.46 -12.09 6.72
N SER A 166 -17.17 -11.72 5.47
CA SER A 166 -18.20 -11.37 4.50
C SER A 166 -18.62 -12.60 3.69
N PRO A 167 -19.93 -12.80 3.44
CA PRO A 167 -20.38 -13.90 2.61
C PRO A 167 -19.96 -13.72 1.15
N PHE A 168 -19.72 -14.83 0.46
CA PHE A 168 -19.54 -14.82 -0.98
C PHE A 168 -20.87 -14.48 -1.68
N ARG A 169 -20.79 -13.77 -2.82
CA ARG A 169 -21.95 -13.52 -3.67
C ARG A 169 -22.37 -14.82 -4.35
N SER A 170 -23.64 -15.22 -4.22
CA SER A 170 -24.19 -16.42 -4.86
C SER A 170 -24.21 -16.28 -6.39
N SER A 171 -24.00 -17.39 -7.10
CA SER A 171 -23.97 -17.47 -8.57
C SER A 171 -25.35 -17.46 -9.23
N SER A 172 -26.44 -17.50 -8.47
CA SER A 172 -27.83 -17.56 -8.98
C SER A 172 -28.38 -16.23 -9.52
N THR A 173 -27.55 -15.20 -9.67
CA THR A 173 -27.94 -13.87 -10.22
C THR A 173 -27.03 -13.47 -11.38
N GLN A 174 -26.58 -14.45 -12.16
CA GLN A 174 -25.77 -14.26 -13.36
C GLN A 174 -26.48 -15.00 -14.51
N GLY A 175 -27.70 -14.56 -14.78
CA GLY A 175 -28.60 -15.12 -15.78
C GLY A 175 -29.86 -14.27 -15.71
N ASP A 176 -29.84 -13.17 -16.47
CA ASP A 176 -30.95 -12.41 -17.06
C ASP A 176 -30.34 -11.15 -17.70
#